data_AF-A0A5P1FHR0-F1
#
_entry.id   AF-A0A5P1FHR0-F1
#
_cell.length_a   1.000
_cell.length_b   1.000
_cell.length_c   1.000
_cell.angle_alpha   90.00
_cell.angle_beta   90.00
_cell.angle_gamma   90.00
#
_symmetry.space_group_name_H-M   'P 1'
#
loop_
_entity.id
_entity.type
_entity.pdbx_description
1 polymer ?
#
loop_
_entity_poly.entity_id
_entity_poly.type
_entity_poly.pdbx_seq_one_letter_code
_entity_poly.pdbx_strand_id
1 'polypeptide(L)'
;MQKDPSAQRSAYLTALTQEIERKLQKALSSQSQRFDLLQQLFADMALEIDDRARDVLLSGDEDGVTEKDDGIENSLCFYDVLANHYVRVPENGKRILDLIVQLWSQSFVSHIFALLFHKWLFEVPLENSEAVLRYGSALVQGATNVFWIDIQTNTRRFLSLFCYLLEEVALVPHSLNKIALQTRRDLFSLLSRFIFFYNLDYLLEIFLKNFPIPTNAFLIGGPADLFVIELTDQLQKLKVEPVLLHYLSHMRALRGWELRMTTSTRLKACLYSFTSPGGPMYPTRAVRHAAWDTLDFLFPVGRHPRHVISLFFRLLYPWYWPSSCWNFITTCISAVFYSILRIIFSSWENMTKSKRNS
;
A
#
# COMPACT_ATOMS: atom_id res chain seq x y z
N MET A 1 -34.25 -18.58 27.08
CA MET A 1 -34.31 -18.59 25.61
C MET A 1 -33.12 -17.82 25.09
N GLN A 2 -31.99 -18.49 24.87
CA GLN A 2 -30.85 -17.91 24.16
C GLN A 2 -31.24 -17.82 22.68
N LYS A 3 -31.27 -16.61 22.11
CA LYS A 3 -31.38 -16.41 20.67
C LYS A 3 -30.11 -16.98 20.03
N ASP A 4 -30.29 -17.73 18.94
CA ASP A 4 -29.18 -18.26 18.14
C ASP A 4 -28.26 -17.09 17.69
N PRO A 5 -26.96 -17.10 18.06
CA PRO A 5 -26.03 -16.01 17.77
C PRO A 5 -25.89 -15.74 16.27
N SER A 6 -26.02 -16.78 15.44
CA SER A 6 -25.97 -16.65 13.97
C SER A 6 -27.15 -15.84 13.41
N ALA A 7 -28.36 -16.08 13.96
CA ALA A 7 -29.58 -15.37 13.58
C ALA A 7 -29.54 -13.91 14.04
N GLN A 8 -28.96 -13.63 15.21
CA GLN A 8 -28.78 -12.28 15.72
C GLN A 8 -27.81 -11.46 14.86
N ARG A 9 -26.67 -12.05 14.46
CA ARG A 9 -25.71 -11.43 13.53
C ARG A 9 -26.33 -11.11 12.19
N SER A 10 -27.04 -12.07 11.60
CA SER A 10 -27.71 -11.88 10.30
C SER A 10 -28.78 -10.78 10.34
N ALA A 11 -29.56 -10.71 11.43
CA ALA A 11 -30.55 -9.65 11.62
C ALA A 11 -29.90 -8.27 11.75
N TYR A 12 -28.80 -8.16 12.50
CA TYR A 12 -28.05 -6.91 12.64
C TYR A 12 -27.50 -6.43 11.30
N LEU A 13 -26.87 -7.31 10.53
CA LEU A 13 -26.32 -6.97 9.21
C LEU A 13 -27.41 -6.58 8.22
N THR A 14 -28.56 -7.25 8.26
CA THR A 14 -29.72 -6.89 7.43
C THR A 14 -30.26 -5.50 7.78
N ALA A 15 -30.34 -5.15 9.08
CA ALA A 15 -30.73 -3.81 9.50
C ALA A 15 -29.72 -2.74 9.03
N LEU A 16 -28.43 -3.05 9.09
CA LEU A 16 -27.39 -2.14 8.61
C LEU A 16 -27.46 -1.95 7.08
N THR A 17 -27.73 -3.01 6.32
CA THR A 17 -28.00 -2.91 4.88
C THR A 17 -29.19 -2.00 4.58
N GLN A 18 -30.28 -2.10 5.34
CA GLN A 18 -31.46 -1.23 5.16
C GLN A 18 -31.13 0.25 5.43
N GLU A 19 -30.27 0.54 6.42
CA GLU A 19 -29.81 1.91 6.68
C GLU A 19 -28.98 2.46 5.51
N ILE A 20 -28.10 1.63 4.93
CA ILE A 20 -27.32 1.98 3.72
C ILE A 20 -28.26 2.24 2.55
N GLU A 21 -29.25 1.36 2.33
CA GLU A 21 -30.26 1.50 1.27
C GLU A 21 -31.00 2.83 1.41
N ARG A 22 -31.47 3.15 2.63
CA ARG A 22 -32.19 4.38 2.93
C ARG A 22 -31.34 5.62 2.68
N LYS A 23 -30.06 5.60 3.06
CA LYS A 23 -29.12 6.71 2.80
C LYS A 23 -28.89 6.91 1.30
N LEU A 24 -28.73 5.84 0.53
CA LEU A 24 -28.56 5.91 -0.93
C LEU A 24 -29.82 6.40 -1.65
N GLN A 25 -31.01 5.94 -1.24
CA GLN A 25 -32.29 6.44 -1.76
C GLN A 25 -32.47 7.93 -1.47
N LYS A 26 -32.11 8.37 -0.25
CA LYS A 26 -32.12 9.80 0.09
C LYS A 26 -31.15 10.59 -0.79
N ALA A 27 -29.94 10.06 -1.01
CA ALA A 27 -28.94 10.67 -1.90
C ALA A 27 -29.44 10.79 -3.36
N LEU A 28 -30.22 9.84 -3.87
CA LEU A 28 -30.89 9.94 -5.17
C LEU A 28 -31.89 11.10 -5.19
N SER A 29 -32.79 11.14 -4.20
CA SER A 29 -33.88 12.12 -4.11
C SER A 29 -33.43 13.56 -3.86
N SER A 30 -32.35 13.77 -3.11
CA SER A 30 -31.88 15.10 -2.69
C SER A 30 -30.55 15.48 -3.34
N GLN A 31 -30.62 16.18 -4.48
CA GLN A 31 -29.43 16.65 -5.22
C GLN A 31 -28.48 17.50 -4.34
N SER A 32 -29.02 18.37 -3.49
CA SER A 32 -28.23 19.31 -2.67
C SER A 32 -27.44 18.64 -1.55
N GLN A 33 -27.97 17.56 -0.96
CA GLN A 33 -27.33 16.83 0.15
C GLN A 33 -26.55 15.61 -0.33
N ARG A 34 -26.59 15.30 -1.63
CA ARG A 34 -26.07 14.04 -2.17
C ARG A 34 -24.59 13.83 -1.84
N PHE A 35 -23.77 14.86 -2.04
CA PHE A 35 -22.34 14.78 -1.76
C PHE A 35 -22.08 14.41 -0.29
N ASP A 36 -22.69 15.17 0.63
CA ASP A 36 -22.51 14.97 2.07
C ASP A 36 -23.01 13.59 2.52
N LEU A 37 -24.15 13.13 2.00
CA LEU A 37 -24.70 11.81 2.32
C LEU A 37 -23.79 10.68 1.86
N LEU A 38 -23.21 10.79 0.66
CA LEU A 38 -22.29 9.78 0.13
C LEU A 38 -20.95 9.80 0.87
N GLN A 39 -20.46 10.98 1.24
CA GLN A 39 -19.25 11.12 2.04
C GLN A 39 -19.44 10.52 3.44
N GLN A 40 -20.57 10.81 4.10
CA GLN A 40 -20.92 10.23 5.39
C GLN A 40 -21.04 8.72 5.31
N LEU A 41 -21.74 8.20 4.29
CA LEU A 41 -21.86 6.76 4.09
C LEU A 41 -20.50 6.09 3.90
N PHE A 42 -19.61 6.69 3.10
CA PHE A 42 -18.23 6.22 2.95
C PHE A 42 -17.49 6.19 4.29
N ALA A 43 -17.55 7.27 5.07
CA ALA A 43 -16.90 7.36 6.36
C ALA A 43 -17.42 6.29 7.33
N ASP A 44 -18.75 6.12 7.42
CA ASP A 44 -19.39 5.14 8.30
C ASP A 44 -18.93 3.70 7.99
N MET A 45 -18.77 3.34 6.71
CA MET A 45 -18.32 2.01 6.31
C MET A 45 -16.82 1.77 6.54
N ALA A 46 -16.03 2.84 6.50
CA ALA A 46 -14.60 2.80 6.76
C ALA A 46 -14.27 2.80 8.27
N LEU A 47 -15.28 2.89 9.15
CA LEU A 47 -15.09 2.77 10.58
C LEU A 47 -14.62 1.37 10.97
N GLU A 48 -13.68 1.35 11.91
CA GLU A 48 -13.29 0.15 12.62
C GLU A 48 -14.44 -0.30 13.53
N ILE A 49 -14.56 -1.61 13.70
CA ILE A 49 -15.59 -2.19 14.54
C ILE A 49 -15.13 -2.14 15.99
N ASP A 50 -15.87 -1.38 16.81
CA ASP A 50 -15.67 -1.30 18.25
C ASP A 50 -15.91 -2.66 18.93
N ASP A 51 -15.29 -2.86 20.10
CA ASP A 51 -15.34 -4.15 20.84
C ASP A 51 -16.77 -4.65 21.10
N ARG A 52 -17.71 -3.73 21.38
CA ARG A 52 -19.13 -4.08 21.56
C ARG A 52 -19.78 -4.65 20.30
N ALA A 53 -19.41 -4.14 19.13
CA ALA A 53 -19.91 -4.64 17.86
C ALA A 53 -19.17 -5.92 17.44
N ARG A 54 -17.88 -6.07 17.81
CA ARG A 54 -17.13 -7.32 17.63
C ARG A 54 -17.80 -8.47 18.35
N ASP A 55 -18.24 -8.30 19.60
CA ASP A 55 -18.93 -9.36 20.36
C ASP A 55 -20.19 -9.85 19.64
N VAL A 56 -20.99 -8.95 19.06
CA VAL A 56 -22.23 -9.33 18.33
C VAL A 56 -21.92 -9.99 16.98
N LEU A 57 -20.82 -9.59 16.33
CA LEU A 57 -20.45 -10.07 14.99
C LEU A 57 -19.60 -11.34 15.01
N LEU A 58 -18.85 -11.59 16.09
CA LEU A 58 -17.91 -12.71 16.24
C LEU A 58 -18.38 -13.79 17.22
N SER A 59 -19.43 -13.58 18.02
CA SER A 59 -19.96 -14.55 19.00
C SER A 59 -20.51 -15.87 18.43
N GLY A 60 -20.27 -16.19 17.16
CA GLY A 60 -20.66 -17.45 16.52
C GLY A 60 -19.61 -18.09 15.61
N ASP A 61 -18.44 -17.48 15.40
CA ASP A 61 -17.36 -18.05 14.58
C ASP A 61 -16.21 -18.49 15.52
N GLU A 62 -16.31 -19.68 16.12
CA GLU A 62 -15.17 -20.37 16.79
C GLU A 62 -14.30 -21.16 15.80
N ASP A 63 -14.52 -21.03 14.48
CA ASP A 63 -13.64 -21.61 13.48
C ASP A 63 -12.58 -20.60 13.01
N GLY A 64 -11.36 -20.83 13.49
CA GLY A 64 -10.15 -20.24 12.93
C GLY A 64 -9.79 -18.87 13.47
N VAL A 65 -9.37 -18.83 14.74
CA VAL A 65 -8.41 -17.84 15.19
C VAL A 65 -7.22 -17.90 14.24
N THR A 66 -7.14 -17.00 13.26
CA THR A 66 -5.83 -16.61 12.75
C THR A 66 -5.14 -15.94 13.92
N GLU A 67 -4.14 -16.67 14.41
CA GLU A 67 -3.19 -16.21 15.40
C GLU A 67 -2.84 -14.76 15.12
N LYS A 68 -2.68 -13.97 16.18
CA LYS A 68 -2.03 -12.66 16.11
C LYS A 68 -0.65 -12.89 15.49
N ASP A 69 -0.56 -12.80 14.17
CA ASP A 69 0.70 -12.81 13.46
C ASP A 69 1.38 -11.48 13.81
N ASP A 70 2.50 -11.59 14.50
CA ASP A 70 3.28 -10.50 15.06
C ASP A 70 3.75 -9.57 13.92
N GLY A 71 2.94 -8.56 13.57
CA GLY A 71 3.37 -7.45 12.72
C GLY A 71 2.30 -6.73 11.90
N ILE A 72 1.11 -7.32 11.71
CA ILE A 72 0.06 -6.73 10.88
C ILE A 72 -1.22 -6.56 11.71
N GLU A 73 -1.34 -5.40 12.36
CA GLU A 73 -2.54 -5.00 13.10
C GLU A 73 -3.70 -4.75 12.11
N ASN A 74 -4.40 -5.82 11.71
CA ASN A 74 -5.54 -5.74 10.80
C ASN A 74 -6.80 -5.39 11.61
N SER A 75 -7.12 -4.10 11.69
CA SER A 75 -8.35 -3.62 12.32
C SER A 75 -9.56 -4.00 11.44
N LEU A 76 -10.46 -4.83 11.97
CA LEU A 76 -11.68 -5.23 11.25
C LEU A 76 -12.61 -4.01 11.07
N CYS A 77 -12.92 -3.66 9.81
CA CYS A 77 -13.80 -2.54 9.45
C CYS A 77 -15.19 -3.03 9.03
N PHE A 78 -16.21 -2.17 9.14
CA PHE A 78 -17.59 -2.52 8.76
C PHE A 78 -17.74 -2.97 7.31
N TYR A 79 -17.00 -2.35 6.38
CA TYR A 79 -17.08 -2.73 4.97
C TYR A 79 -16.73 -4.20 4.71
N ASP A 80 -15.77 -4.76 5.45
CA ASP A 80 -15.30 -6.14 5.23
C ASP A 80 -16.37 -7.14 5.66
N VAL A 81 -17.00 -6.87 6.81
CA VAL A 81 -18.12 -7.67 7.30
C VAL A 81 -19.32 -7.60 6.34
N LEU A 82 -19.61 -6.41 5.80
CA LEU A 82 -20.69 -6.25 4.82
C LEU A 82 -20.41 -6.92 3.48
N ALA A 83 -19.17 -6.85 2.99
CA ALA A 83 -18.78 -7.52 1.77
C ALA A 83 -18.98 -9.05 1.89
N ASN A 84 -18.58 -9.63 3.02
CA ASN A 84 -18.86 -11.05 3.31
C ASN A 84 -20.36 -11.34 3.40
N HIS A 85 -21.14 -10.44 4.02
CA HIS A 85 -22.59 -10.59 4.11
C HIS A 85 -23.27 -10.59 2.74
N TYR A 86 -22.85 -9.70 1.84
CA TYR A 86 -23.43 -9.62 0.50
C TYR A 86 -23.08 -10.83 -0.37
N VAL A 87 -21.95 -11.50 -0.13
CA VAL A 87 -21.69 -12.80 -0.74
C VAL A 87 -22.67 -13.86 -0.21
N ARG A 88 -22.87 -13.93 1.11
CA ARG A 88 -23.76 -14.92 1.75
C ARG A 88 -25.23 -14.69 1.42
N VAL A 89 -25.66 -13.43 1.31
CA VAL A 89 -27.04 -13.02 1.00
C VAL A 89 -27.02 -12.03 -0.19
N PRO A 90 -26.89 -12.54 -1.44
CA PRO A 90 -26.74 -11.70 -2.63
C PRO A 90 -27.90 -10.74 -2.88
N GLU A 91 -29.12 -11.11 -2.50
CA GLU A 91 -30.32 -10.29 -2.70
C GLU A 91 -30.23 -8.94 -1.97
N ASN A 92 -29.63 -8.93 -0.78
CA ASN A 92 -29.40 -7.71 -0.02
C ASN A 92 -28.40 -6.79 -0.73
N GLY A 93 -27.31 -7.36 -1.25
CA GLY A 93 -26.31 -6.63 -2.02
C GLY A 93 -26.87 -6.08 -3.33
N LYS A 94 -27.72 -6.85 -4.03
CA LYS A 94 -28.28 -6.47 -5.34
C LYS A 94 -29.09 -5.17 -5.28
N ARG A 95 -29.93 -4.99 -4.25
CA ARG A 95 -30.70 -3.74 -4.05
C ARG A 95 -29.80 -2.52 -3.91
N ILE A 96 -28.73 -2.65 -3.14
CA ILE A 96 -27.73 -1.60 -2.96
C ILE A 96 -26.98 -1.34 -4.27
N LEU A 97 -26.61 -2.40 -5.00
CA LEU A 97 -25.93 -2.31 -6.27
C LEU A 97 -26.75 -1.52 -7.30
N ASP A 98 -28.05 -1.81 -7.42
CA ASP A 98 -28.96 -1.11 -8.34
C ASP A 98 -29.04 0.40 -8.05
N LEU A 99 -28.99 0.80 -6.78
CA LEU A 99 -28.93 2.21 -6.38
C LEU A 99 -27.57 2.85 -6.70
N ILE A 100 -26.48 2.12 -6.45
CA ILE A 100 -25.12 2.55 -6.78
C ILE A 100 -24.96 2.78 -8.28
N VAL A 101 -25.50 1.90 -9.13
CA VAL A 101 -25.46 2.06 -10.60
C VAL A 101 -26.14 3.36 -11.04
N GLN A 102 -27.23 3.76 -10.39
CA GLN A 102 -27.90 5.03 -10.68
C GLN A 102 -27.08 6.26 -10.25
N LEU A 103 -26.21 6.11 -9.24
CA LEU A 103 -25.37 7.17 -8.69
C LEU A 103 -23.94 7.15 -9.25
N TRP A 104 -23.63 6.33 -10.26
CA TRP A 104 -22.25 6.02 -10.67
C TRP A 104 -21.38 7.23 -11.03
N SER A 105 -21.99 8.32 -11.51
CA SER A 105 -21.29 9.56 -11.89
C SER A 105 -20.86 10.43 -10.70
N GLN A 106 -21.28 10.08 -9.48
CA GLN A 106 -21.08 10.88 -8.30
C GLN A 106 -19.77 10.52 -7.57
N SER A 107 -19.19 11.49 -6.87
CA SER A 107 -18.02 11.25 -6.01
C SER A 107 -18.34 10.23 -4.90
N PHE A 108 -17.32 9.56 -4.39
CA PHE A 108 -17.41 8.47 -3.39
C PHE A 108 -18.13 7.20 -3.84
N VAL A 109 -18.96 7.20 -4.88
CA VAL A 109 -19.73 6.00 -5.28
C VAL A 109 -18.83 4.85 -5.69
N SER A 110 -17.76 5.11 -6.45
CA SER A 110 -16.76 4.08 -6.78
C SER A 110 -16.04 3.55 -5.53
N HIS A 111 -15.85 4.39 -4.50
CA HIS A 111 -15.18 4.01 -3.25
C HIS A 111 -16.11 3.10 -2.45
N ILE A 112 -17.37 3.52 -2.28
CA ILE A 112 -18.43 2.74 -1.65
C ILE A 112 -18.59 1.38 -2.35
N PHE A 113 -18.60 1.40 -3.68
CA PHE A 113 -18.68 0.17 -4.48
C PHE A 113 -17.49 -0.75 -4.21
N ALA A 114 -16.25 -0.25 -4.26
CA ALA A 114 -15.07 -1.06 -3.99
C ALA A 114 -15.10 -1.66 -2.57
N LEU A 115 -15.51 -0.88 -1.57
CA LEU A 115 -15.60 -1.34 -0.19
C LEU A 115 -16.66 -2.45 0.00
N LEU A 116 -17.85 -2.28 -0.56
CA LEU A 116 -18.97 -3.21 -0.33
C LEU A 116 -18.98 -4.42 -1.27
N PHE A 117 -18.49 -4.29 -2.50
CA PHE A 117 -18.69 -5.29 -3.56
C PHE A 117 -17.40 -5.93 -4.07
N HIS A 118 -16.24 -5.66 -3.45
CA HIS A 118 -14.98 -6.29 -3.87
C HIS A 118 -15.03 -7.82 -3.84
N LYS A 119 -15.68 -8.44 -2.85
CA LYS A 119 -15.86 -9.90 -2.78
C LYS A 119 -16.97 -10.39 -3.71
N TRP A 120 -18.11 -9.70 -3.64
CA TRP A 120 -19.31 -10.01 -4.42
C TRP A 120 -19.03 -10.15 -5.92
N LEU A 121 -18.20 -9.27 -6.49
CA LEU A 121 -17.84 -9.30 -7.92
C LEU A 121 -17.20 -10.63 -8.37
N PHE A 122 -16.47 -11.31 -7.48
CA PHE A 122 -15.77 -12.55 -7.81
C PHE A 122 -16.47 -13.79 -7.28
N GLU A 123 -17.21 -13.69 -6.17
CA GLU A 123 -17.82 -14.86 -5.53
C GLU A 123 -19.26 -15.12 -5.99
N VAL A 124 -19.99 -14.09 -6.42
CA VAL A 124 -21.38 -14.23 -6.89
C VAL A 124 -21.41 -14.31 -8.42
N PRO A 125 -22.12 -15.28 -9.02
CA PRO A 125 -22.20 -15.44 -10.47
C PRO A 125 -22.91 -14.23 -11.11
N LEU A 126 -22.25 -13.61 -12.08
CA LEU A 126 -22.79 -12.50 -12.87
C LEU A 126 -23.11 -12.95 -14.28
N GLU A 127 -24.37 -12.81 -14.69
CA GLU A 127 -24.83 -13.21 -16.03
C GLU A 127 -24.50 -12.17 -17.11
N ASN A 128 -24.34 -10.89 -16.74
CA ASN A 128 -24.19 -9.79 -17.70
C ASN A 128 -22.71 -9.38 -17.90
N SER A 129 -22.16 -9.72 -19.06
CA SER A 129 -20.77 -9.40 -19.45
C SER A 129 -20.46 -7.89 -19.48
N GLU A 130 -21.42 -7.04 -19.88
CA GLU A 130 -21.21 -5.58 -19.89
C GLU A 130 -21.14 -5.01 -18.47
N ALA A 131 -21.94 -5.55 -17.56
CA ALA A 131 -21.92 -5.16 -16.15
C ALA A 131 -20.56 -5.50 -15.51
N VAL A 132 -20.01 -6.68 -15.82
CA VAL A 132 -18.69 -7.12 -15.33
C VAL A 132 -17.57 -6.14 -15.74
N LEU A 133 -17.59 -5.63 -16.97
CA LEU A 133 -16.63 -4.63 -17.43
C LEU A 133 -16.70 -3.34 -16.61
N ARG A 134 -17.92 -2.81 -16.43
CA ARG A 134 -18.16 -1.56 -15.69
C ARG A 134 -17.77 -1.72 -14.23
N TYR A 135 -18.18 -2.82 -13.60
CA TYR A 135 -17.89 -3.14 -12.21
C TYR A 135 -16.40 -3.34 -11.95
N GLY A 136 -15.70 -4.06 -12.83
CA GLY A 136 -14.25 -4.23 -12.73
C GLY A 136 -13.51 -2.90 -12.78
N SER A 137 -13.86 -2.02 -13.73
CA SER A 137 -13.27 -0.67 -13.83
C SER A 137 -13.53 0.17 -12.57
N ALA A 138 -14.74 0.16 -12.04
CA ALA A 138 -15.05 0.91 -10.83
C ALA A 138 -14.44 0.33 -9.56
N LEU A 139 -14.26 -0.99 -9.47
CA LEU A 139 -13.52 -1.61 -8.38
C LEU A 139 -12.09 -1.06 -8.35
N VAL A 140 -11.39 -1.09 -9.49
CA VAL A 140 -10.00 -0.60 -9.56
C VAL A 140 -9.93 0.90 -9.27
N GLN A 141 -10.84 1.69 -9.83
CA GLN A 141 -10.88 3.14 -9.58
C GLN A 141 -11.21 3.46 -8.13
N GLY A 142 -12.18 2.76 -7.53
CA GLY A 142 -12.55 2.90 -6.13
C GLY A 142 -11.41 2.52 -5.20
N ALA A 143 -10.83 1.33 -5.41
CA ALA A 143 -9.68 0.82 -4.67
C ALA A 143 -8.48 1.78 -4.76
N THR A 144 -8.20 2.33 -5.94
CA THR A 144 -7.15 3.34 -6.11
C THR A 144 -7.34 4.52 -5.16
N ASN A 145 -8.56 5.06 -5.09
CA ASN A 145 -8.80 6.24 -4.26
C ASN A 145 -8.78 5.92 -2.76
N VAL A 146 -9.36 4.80 -2.33
CA VAL A 146 -9.35 4.42 -0.90
C VAL A 146 -7.93 4.11 -0.41
N PHE A 147 -7.08 3.47 -1.22
CA PHE A 147 -5.69 3.25 -0.84
C PHE A 147 -4.90 4.56 -0.80
N TRP A 148 -5.23 5.54 -1.66
CA TRP A 148 -4.65 6.88 -1.55
C TRP A 148 -5.07 7.60 -0.26
N ILE A 149 -6.29 7.37 0.23
CA ILE A 149 -6.71 7.88 1.55
C ILE A 149 -5.80 7.32 2.63
N ASP A 150 -5.58 6.00 2.63
CA ASP A 150 -4.67 5.35 3.59
C ASP A 150 -3.23 5.89 3.52
N ILE A 151 -2.70 6.17 2.32
CA ILE A 151 -1.41 6.85 2.16
C ILE A 151 -1.44 8.26 2.79
N GLN A 152 -2.51 9.02 2.56
CA GLN A 152 -2.62 10.40 3.05
C GLN A 152 -2.76 10.46 4.57
N THR A 153 -3.51 9.53 5.16
CA THR A 153 -3.69 9.42 6.60
C THR A 153 -2.58 8.63 7.28
N ASN A 154 -1.69 7.99 6.51
CA ASN A 154 -0.67 7.06 7.00
C ASN A 154 -1.29 5.95 7.90
N THR A 155 -2.44 5.43 7.47
CA THR A 155 -3.16 4.32 8.11
C THR A 155 -3.28 3.15 7.16
N ARG A 156 -3.69 1.98 7.67
CA ARG A 156 -3.87 0.76 6.86
C ARG A 156 -5.30 0.22 7.00
N ARG A 157 -6.28 1.12 6.99
CA ARG A 157 -7.70 0.80 7.22
C ARG A 157 -8.25 -0.14 6.16
N PHE A 158 -7.74 -0.02 4.93
CA PHE A 158 -8.20 -0.79 3.78
C PHE A 158 -7.25 -1.95 3.44
N LEU A 159 -6.42 -2.38 4.39
CA LEU A 159 -5.52 -3.51 4.23
C LEU A 159 -6.28 -4.78 3.83
N SER A 160 -7.42 -5.09 4.45
CA SER A 160 -8.16 -6.32 4.13
C SER A 160 -8.69 -6.33 2.68
N LEU A 161 -9.10 -5.17 2.15
CA LEU A 161 -9.43 -5.01 0.74
C LEU A 161 -8.20 -5.26 -0.13
N PHE A 162 -7.03 -4.70 0.22
CA PHE A 162 -5.79 -4.92 -0.53
C PHE A 162 -5.37 -6.39 -0.54
N CYS A 163 -5.35 -7.05 0.62
CA CYS A 163 -5.03 -8.48 0.75
C CYS A 163 -5.95 -9.33 -0.12
N TYR A 164 -7.27 -9.11 -0.06
CA TYR A 164 -8.22 -9.85 -0.90
C TYR A 164 -7.94 -9.66 -2.40
N LEU A 165 -7.71 -8.41 -2.85
CA LEU A 165 -7.42 -8.14 -4.26
C LEU A 165 -6.07 -8.73 -4.72
N LEU A 166 -5.09 -8.80 -3.83
CA LEU A 166 -3.80 -9.41 -4.14
C LEU A 166 -3.91 -10.94 -4.13
N GLU A 167 -4.24 -11.52 -2.98
CA GLU A 167 -4.12 -12.95 -2.72
C GLU A 167 -5.25 -13.75 -3.36
N GLU A 168 -6.50 -13.32 -3.21
CA GLU A 168 -7.68 -14.09 -3.68
C GLU A 168 -8.09 -13.77 -5.13
N VAL A 169 -7.62 -12.64 -5.66
CA VAL A 169 -7.96 -12.19 -7.03
C VAL A 169 -6.76 -12.23 -7.95
N ALA A 170 -5.68 -11.51 -7.66
CA ALA A 170 -4.55 -11.39 -8.58
C ALA A 170 -3.67 -12.64 -8.64
N LEU A 171 -3.47 -13.32 -7.50
CA LEU A 171 -2.69 -14.56 -7.42
C LEU A 171 -3.49 -15.82 -7.79
N VAL A 172 -4.82 -15.73 -7.89
CA VAL A 172 -5.70 -16.85 -8.25
C VAL A 172 -6.18 -16.71 -9.71
N PRO A 173 -5.69 -17.54 -10.66
CA PRO A 173 -6.03 -17.42 -12.07
C PRO A 173 -7.52 -17.55 -12.37
N HIS A 174 -8.25 -18.37 -11.60
CA HIS A 174 -9.68 -18.55 -11.76
C HIS A 174 -10.46 -17.24 -11.49
N SER A 175 -10.16 -16.55 -10.40
CA SER A 175 -10.74 -15.25 -10.04
C SER A 175 -10.36 -14.18 -11.05
N LEU A 176 -9.08 -14.12 -11.44
CA LEU A 176 -8.57 -13.15 -12.40
C LEU A 176 -9.24 -13.26 -13.78
N ASN A 177 -9.61 -14.47 -14.18
CA ASN A 177 -10.28 -14.71 -15.45
C ASN A 177 -11.71 -14.18 -15.52
N LYS A 178 -12.34 -13.86 -14.38
CA LYS A 178 -13.70 -13.29 -14.31
C LYS A 178 -13.77 -11.84 -14.80
N ILE A 179 -12.65 -11.10 -14.73
CA ILE A 179 -12.58 -9.71 -15.19
C ILE A 179 -11.91 -9.61 -16.56
N ALA A 180 -12.18 -8.52 -17.29
CA ALA A 180 -11.58 -8.30 -18.60
C ALA A 180 -10.09 -7.99 -18.53
N LEU A 181 -9.37 -8.28 -19.63
CA LEU A 181 -7.92 -8.12 -19.71
C LEU A 181 -7.44 -6.71 -19.36
N GLN A 182 -8.18 -5.67 -19.76
CA GLN A 182 -7.81 -4.29 -19.42
C GLN A 182 -7.90 -4.06 -17.91
N THR A 183 -9.00 -4.47 -17.27
CA THR A 183 -9.16 -4.39 -15.82
C THR A 183 -8.10 -5.21 -15.07
N ARG A 184 -7.69 -6.36 -15.60
CA ARG A 184 -6.57 -7.14 -15.01
C ARG A 184 -5.29 -6.30 -15.01
N ARG A 185 -4.95 -5.65 -16.12
CA ARG A 185 -3.76 -4.78 -16.20
C ARG A 185 -3.87 -3.62 -15.22
N ASP A 186 -5.02 -2.96 -15.17
CA ASP A 186 -5.25 -1.83 -14.28
C ASP A 186 -5.17 -2.27 -12.79
N LEU A 187 -5.67 -3.46 -12.46
CA LEU A 187 -5.55 -4.07 -11.13
C LEU A 187 -4.08 -4.35 -10.77
N PHE A 188 -3.29 -4.93 -11.68
CA PHE A 188 -1.88 -5.18 -11.42
C PHE A 188 -1.07 -3.87 -11.30
N SER A 189 -1.39 -2.84 -12.09
CA SER A 189 -0.82 -1.50 -11.91
C SER A 189 -1.20 -0.91 -10.56
N LEU A 190 -2.45 -1.05 -10.13
CA LEU A 190 -2.92 -0.65 -8.80
C LEU A 190 -2.11 -1.36 -7.71
N LEU A 191 -2.07 -2.70 -7.71
CA LEU A 191 -1.37 -3.49 -6.69
C LEU A 191 0.13 -3.16 -6.64
N SER A 192 0.77 -2.95 -7.81
CA SER A 192 2.18 -2.55 -7.90
C SER A 192 2.48 -1.26 -7.14
N ARG A 193 1.55 -0.29 -7.17
CA ARG A 193 1.72 1.00 -6.49
C ARG A 193 1.65 0.88 -4.98
N PHE A 194 0.90 -0.09 -4.43
CA PHE A 194 0.60 -0.14 -2.99
C PHE A 194 1.17 -1.36 -2.25
N ILE A 195 1.77 -2.34 -2.94
CA ILE A 195 2.29 -3.56 -2.28
C ILE A 195 3.32 -3.27 -1.18
N PHE A 196 4.19 -2.27 -1.38
CA PHE A 196 5.17 -1.85 -0.37
C PHE A 196 4.55 -1.04 0.77
N PHE A 197 3.43 -0.35 0.54
CA PHE A 197 2.76 0.39 1.60
C PHE A 197 2.16 -0.56 2.67
N TYR A 198 1.66 -1.70 2.21
CA TYR A 198 1.01 -2.70 3.05
C TYR A 198 1.95 -3.81 3.56
N ASN A 199 3.27 -3.69 3.40
CA ASN A 199 4.27 -4.68 3.83
C ASN A 199 4.12 -6.08 3.19
N LEU A 200 3.68 -6.15 1.93
CA LEU A 200 3.45 -7.44 1.24
C LEU A 200 4.52 -7.73 0.19
N ASP A 201 5.74 -7.21 0.39
CA ASP A 201 6.87 -7.37 -0.52
C ASP A 201 7.37 -8.83 -0.61
N TYR A 202 7.09 -9.68 0.39
CA TYR A 202 7.38 -11.12 0.32
C TYR A 202 6.57 -11.84 -0.78
N LEU A 203 5.42 -11.29 -1.19
CA LEU A 203 4.60 -11.83 -2.28
C LEU A 203 5.07 -11.34 -3.66
N LEU A 204 6.04 -10.43 -3.73
CA LEU A 204 6.43 -9.78 -4.98
C LEU A 204 6.86 -10.77 -6.06
N GLU A 205 7.57 -11.84 -5.70
CA GLU A 205 8.00 -12.85 -6.68
C GLU A 205 6.80 -13.58 -7.31
N ILE A 206 5.84 -14.01 -6.48
CA ILE A 206 4.64 -14.72 -6.93
C ILE A 206 3.74 -13.76 -7.72
N PHE A 207 3.63 -12.51 -7.27
CA PHE A 207 2.89 -11.46 -7.95
C PHE A 207 3.43 -11.21 -9.37
N LEU A 208 4.75 -11.08 -9.54
CA LEU A 208 5.36 -10.82 -10.84
C LEU A 208 5.29 -12.01 -11.81
N LYS A 209 5.23 -13.24 -11.30
CA LYS A 209 4.95 -14.43 -12.12
C LYS A 209 3.55 -14.43 -12.72
N ASN A 210 2.56 -13.85 -12.02
CA ASN A 210 1.17 -13.77 -12.47
C ASN A 210 0.83 -12.49 -13.26
N PHE A 211 1.81 -11.60 -13.47
CA PHE A 211 1.58 -10.31 -14.10
C PHE A 211 1.06 -10.45 -15.55
N PRO A 212 -0.01 -9.74 -15.95
CA PRO A 212 -0.52 -9.81 -17.31
C PRO A 212 0.47 -9.18 -18.28
N ILE A 213 1.10 -10.02 -19.11
CA ILE A 213 2.08 -9.57 -20.11
C ILE A 213 1.35 -8.75 -21.19
N PRO A 214 1.69 -7.46 -21.41
CA PRO A 214 1.10 -6.69 -22.47
C PRO A 214 1.60 -7.15 -23.84
N THR A 215 0.80 -6.98 -24.88
CA THR A 215 1.21 -7.29 -26.26
C THR A 215 2.47 -6.52 -26.69
N ASN A 216 2.69 -5.35 -26.10
CA ASN A 216 3.85 -4.50 -26.34
C ASN A 216 5.01 -4.75 -25.35
N ALA A 217 5.04 -5.90 -24.66
CA ALA A 217 6.09 -6.24 -23.69
C ALA A 217 7.51 -6.18 -24.29
N PHE A 218 7.66 -6.47 -25.59
CA PHE A 218 8.93 -6.28 -26.29
C PHE A 218 9.44 -4.83 -26.23
N LEU A 219 8.56 -3.83 -26.21
CA LEU A 219 8.94 -2.40 -26.15
C LEU A 219 9.10 -1.92 -24.70
N ILE A 220 8.19 -2.35 -23.82
CA ILE A 220 8.08 -1.78 -22.47
C ILE A 220 8.94 -2.53 -21.46
N GLY A 221 9.12 -3.84 -21.63
CA GLY A 221 9.83 -4.72 -20.69
C GLY A 221 8.95 -5.83 -20.13
N GLY A 222 9.57 -6.64 -19.26
CA GLY A 222 8.89 -7.73 -18.57
C GLY A 222 8.03 -7.26 -17.39
N PRO A 223 7.40 -8.18 -16.65
CA PRO A 223 6.65 -7.89 -15.42
C PRO A 223 7.41 -7.02 -14.41
N ALA A 224 8.69 -7.33 -14.17
CA ALA A 224 9.53 -6.57 -13.26
C ALA A 224 9.74 -5.12 -13.73
N ASP A 225 9.88 -4.90 -15.03
CA ASP A 225 10.00 -3.56 -15.58
C ASP A 225 8.71 -2.74 -15.38
N LEU A 226 7.55 -3.35 -15.67
CA LEU A 226 6.24 -2.71 -15.49
C LEU A 226 5.98 -2.35 -14.03
N PHE A 227 6.30 -3.26 -13.11
CA PHE A 227 6.22 -3.01 -11.68
C PHE A 227 7.10 -1.83 -11.27
N VAL A 228 8.37 -1.83 -11.67
CA VAL A 228 9.31 -0.76 -11.31
C VAL A 228 8.90 0.58 -11.92
N ILE A 229 8.33 0.58 -13.12
CA ILE A 229 7.78 1.79 -13.74
C ILE A 229 6.67 2.37 -12.86
N GLU A 230 5.69 1.55 -12.46
CA GLU A 230 4.58 2.03 -11.62
C GLU A 230 5.02 2.44 -10.22
N LEU A 231 5.95 1.71 -9.63
CA LEU A 231 6.56 2.08 -8.36
C LEU A 231 7.29 3.43 -8.47
N THR A 232 8.04 3.65 -9.55
CA THR A 232 8.76 4.91 -9.77
C THR A 232 7.78 6.07 -9.89
N ASP A 233 6.69 5.88 -10.62
CA ASP A 233 5.65 6.89 -10.78
C ASP A 233 4.88 7.16 -9.49
N GLN A 234 4.73 6.13 -8.65
CA GLN A 234 4.17 6.28 -7.31
C GLN A 234 5.07 7.14 -6.42
N LEU A 235 6.37 6.84 -6.36
CA LEU A 235 7.34 7.58 -5.54
C LEU A 235 7.31 9.09 -5.80
N GLN A 236 7.20 9.49 -7.06
CA GLN A 236 7.13 10.91 -7.46
C GLN A 236 5.86 11.62 -7.00
N LYS A 237 4.77 10.88 -6.77
CA LYS A 237 3.48 11.41 -6.31
C LYS A 237 3.36 11.45 -4.78
N LEU A 238 4.19 10.70 -4.06
CA LEU A 238 4.16 10.64 -2.59
C LEU A 238 4.60 11.98 -1.98
N LYS A 239 3.71 12.58 -1.19
CA LYS A 239 3.97 13.81 -0.43
C LYS A 239 4.10 13.58 1.07
N VAL A 240 3.65 12.43 1.55
CA VAL A 240 3.68 12.06 2.97
C VAL A 240 5.03 11.45 3.29
N GLU A 241 5.85 12.17 4.05
CA GLU A 241 7.23 11.79 4.38
C GLU A 241 7.37 10.38 5.00
N PRO A 242 6.64 10.00 6.07
CA PRO A 242 6.79 8.66 6.65
C PRO A 242 6.47 7.56 5.65
N VAL A 243 5.49 7.77 4.77
CA VAL A 243 5.17 6.83 3.69
C VAL A 243 6.30 6.75 2.67
N LEU A 244 6.87 7.88 2.24
CA LEU A 244 8.00 7.87 1.31
C LEU A 244 9.21 7.13 1.88
N LEU A 245 9.55 7.37 3.15
CA LEU A 245 10.61 6.65 3.87
C LEU A 245 10.34 5.14 3.90
N HIS A 246 9.10 4.77 4.16
CA HIS A 246 8.64 3.40 4.19
C HIS A 246 8.78 2.70 2.83
N TYR A 247 8.39 3.35 1.73
CA TYR A 247 8.63 2.80 0.40
C TYR A 247 10.12 2.59 0.14
N LEU A 248 10.95 3.60 0.41
CA LEU A 248 12.41 3.51 0.21
C LEU A 248 13.02 2.33 0.98
N SER A 249 12.57 2.05 2.21
CA SER A 249 13.08 0.90 2.97
C SER A 249 12.71 -0.45 2.36
N HIS A 250 11.50 -0.59 1.80
CA HIS A 250 10.99 -1.83 1.21
C HIS A 250 11.49 -2.06 -0.22
N MET A 251 11.96 -1.03 -0.92
CA MET A 251 12.58 -1.15 -2.24
C MET A 251 13.80 -2.08 -2.27
N ARG A 252 14.38 -2.41 -1.12
CA ARG A 252 15.43 -3.43 -0.99
C ARG A 252 14.99 -4.79 -1.56
N ALA A 253 13.70 -5.10 -1.58
CA ALA A 253 13.14 -6.30 -2.21
C ALA A 253 13.47 -6.40 -3.72
N LEU A 254 13.82 -5.30 -4.37
CA LEU A 254 14.17 -5.24 -5.80
C LEU A 254 15.62 -5.59 -6.10
N ARG A 255 16.42 -5.94 -5.09
CA ARG A 255 17.82 -6.32 -5.31
C ARG A 255 17.91 -7.61 -6.11
N GLY A 256 18.74 -7.60 -7.15
CA GLY A 256 19.01 -8.79 -7.98
C GLY A 256 17.98 -9.01 -9.10
N TRP A 257 16.97 -8.15 -9.22
CA TRP A 257 16.01 -8.23 -10.31
C TRP A 257 16.62 -7.73 -11.62
N GLU A 258 16.48 -8.53 -12.67
CA GLU A 258 16.93 -8.16 -14.01
C GLU A 258 15.96 -7.17 -14.64
N LEU A 259 16.36 -5.90 -14.66
CA LEU A 259 15.60 -4.80 -15.26
C LEU A 259 16.26 -4.37 -16.57
N ARG A 260 15.45 -3.88 -17.51
CA ARG A 260 15.98 -3.20 -18.69
C ARG A 260 16.78 -1.98 -18.28
N MET A 261 17.77 -1.64 -19.10
CA MET A 261 18.61 -0.46 -18.88
C MET A 261 17.78 0.84 -18.80
N THR A 262 16.73 0.98 -19.60
CA THR A 262 15.83 2.14 -19.57
C THR A 262 15.09 2.25 -18.24
N THR A 263 14.49 1.14 -17.77
CA THR A 263 13.78 1.08 -16.49
C THR A 263 14.71 1.33 -15.31
N SER A 264 15.86 0.65 -15.31
CA SER A 264 16.93 0.81 -14.31
C SER A 264 17.41 2.26 -14.23
N THR A 265 17.63 2.90 -15.39
CA THR A 265 18.03 4.31 -15.47
C THR A 265 16.96 5.25 -14.93
N ARG A 266 15.68 5.00 -15.25
CA ARG A 266 14.55 5.79 -14.74
C ARG A 266 14.44 5.70 -13.21
N LEU A 267 14.53 4.48 -12.66
CA LEU A 267 14.52 4.26 -11.22
C LEU A 267 15.69 4.98 -10.53
N LYS A 268 16.90 4.83 -11.09
CA LYS A 268 18.11 5.49 -10.59
C LYS A 268 17.98 7.02 -10.60
N ALA A 269 17.44 7.59 -11.67
CA ALA A 269 17.21 9.04 -11.78
C ALA A 269 16.18 9.53 -10.74
N CYS A 270 15.09 8.77 -10.53
CA CYS A 270 14.10 9.07 -9.50
C CYS A 270 14.69 9.01 -8.09
N LEU A 271 15.47 7.99 -7.75
CA LEU A 271 16.14 7.91 -6.45
C LEU A 271 17.15 9.06 -6.28
N TYR A 272 17.89 9.40 -7.34
CA TYR A 272 18.85 10.49 -7.30
C TYR A 272 18.19 11.86 -7.09
N SER A 273 16.99 12.11 -7.63
CA SER A 273 16.27 13.37 -7.37
C SER A 273 15.95 13.56 -5.89
N PHE A 274 15.72 12.47 -5.15
CA PHE A 274 15.54 12.50 -3.71
C PHE A 274 16.83 12.71 -2.90
N THR A 275 18.02 12.72 -3.52
CA THR A 275 19.31 12.86 -2.80
C THR A 275 19.84 14.29 -2.73
N SER A 276 19.35 15.19 -3.59
CA SER A 276 19.88 16.55 -3.77
C SER A 276 19.34 17.52 -2.71
N PRO A 277 20.15 18.46 -2.20
CA PRO A 277 19.67 19.57 -1.36
C PRO A 277 19.51 20.91 -2.14
N GLY A 278 18.29 21.34 -2.54
CA GLY A 278 17.98 22.78 -2.79
C GLY A 278 16.89 23.21 -3.83
N GLY A 279 15.80 23.91 -3.40
CA GLY A 279 14.68 24.54 -4.20
C GLY A 279 13.16 24.19 -3.88
N PRO A 280 12.23 25.15 -3.80
CA PRO A 280 11.11 25.27 -2.82
C PRO A 280 10.31 24.06 -2.22
N MET A 281 10.38 22.80 -2.69
CA MET A 281 9.70 21.60 -2.13
C MET A 281 10.68 20.41 -1.94
N TYR A 282 11.72 20.53 -1.11
CA TYR A 282 12.74 19.46 -1.01
C TYR A 282 12.42 18.34 -0.02
N PRO A 283 12.85 17.10 -0.33
CA PRO A 283 12.87 15.99 0.62
C PRO A 283 13.70 16.32 1.85
N THR A 284 13.22 15.87 3.02
CA THR A 284 13.89 16.06 4.31
C THR A 284 15.23 15.32 4.36
N ARG A 285 16.03 15.62 5.39
CA ARG A 285 17.31 14.92 5.59
C ARG A 285 17.12 13.40 5.72
N ALA A 286 16.05 12.96 6.37
CA ALA A 286 15.72 11.55 6.51
C ALA A 286 15.49 10.92 5.13
N VAL A 287 14.66 11.54 4.30
CA VAL A 287 14.37 11.04 2.94
C VAL A 287 15.63 11.01 2.08
N ARG A 288 16.48 12.04 2.15
CA ARG A 288 17.75 12.06 1.40
C ARG A 288 18.68 10.91 1.78
N HIS A 289 18.80 10.62 3.08
CA HIS A 289 19.63 9.51 3.56
C HIS A 289 19.04 8.16 3.15
N ALA A 290 17.73 7.96 3.34
CA ALA A 290 17.04 6.75 2.91
C ALA A 290 17.17 6.54 1.38
N ALA A 291 17.10 7.61 0.59
CA ALA A 291 17.30 7.56 -0.85
C ALA A 291 18.74 7.18 -1.21
N TRP A 292 19.75 7.75 -0.54
CA TRP A 292 21.15 7.34 -0.72
C TRP A 292 21.37 5.87 -0.39
N ASP A 293 20.85 5.41 0.75
CA ASP A 293 20.99 4.02 1.20
C ASP A 293 20.33 3.05 0.22
N THR A 294 19.13 3.38 -0.25
CA THR A 294 18.39 2.58 -1.25
C THR A 294 19.14 2.55 -2.59
N LEU A 295 19.63 3.71 -3.04
CA LEU A 295 20.36 3.87 -4.29
C LEU A 295 21.69 3.08 -4.28
N ASP A 296 22.41 3.09 -3.16
CA ASP A 296 23.64 2.34 -2.98
C ASP A 296 23.41 0.84 -2.86
N PHE A 297 22.29 0.44 -2.24
CA PHE A 297 21.91 -0.96 -2.11
C PHE A 297 21.49 -1.59 -3.44
N LEU A 298 20.66 -0.90 -4.22
CA LEU A 298 20.16 -1.39 -5.51
C LEU A 298 21.20 -1.27 -6.63
N PHE A 299 22.01 -0.21 -6.61
CA PHE A 299 23.02 0.05 -7.63
C PHE A 299 24.40 0.20 -6.99
N PRO A 300 25.05 -0.90 -6.59
CA PRO A 300 26.36 -0.83 -5.92
C PRO A 300 27.45 -0.32 -6.87
N VAL A 301 27.33 -0.60 -8.17
CA VAL A 301 28.26 -0.14 -9.20
C VAL A 301 28.12 1.37 -9.37
N GLY A 302 29.20 2.10 -9.07
CA GLY A 302 29.22 3.57 -9.12
C GLY A 302 28.86 4.25 -7.81
N ARG A 303 28.78 3.53 -6.68
CA ARG A 303 28.61 4.12 -5.35
C ARG A 303 29.63 5.20 -5.04
N HIS A 304 30.91 4.86 -5.09
CA HIS A 304 32.00 5.79 -4.79
C HIS A 304 32.01 7.06 -5.67
N PRO A 305 31.97 6.97 -7.02
CA PRO A 305 31.95 8.17 -7.83
C PRO A 305 30.72 9.04 -7.60
N ARG A 306 29.53 8.47 -7.32
CA ARG A 306 28.33 9.27 -6.99
C ARG A 306 28.51 10.11 -5.73
N HIS A 307 29.07 9.52 -4.66
CA HIS A 307 29.33 10.25 -3.41
C HIS A 307 30.38 11.33 -3.60
N VAL A 308 31.43 11.06 -4.37
CA VAL A 308 32.48 12.04 -4.71
C VAL A 308 31.88 13.22 -5.49
N ILE A 309 31.07 12.95 -6.53
CA ILE A 309 30.39 13.98 -7.31
C ILE A 309 29.44 14.81 -6.43
N SER A 310 28.64 14.15 -5.58
CA SER A 310 27.73 14.84 -4.66
C SER A 310 28.49 15.73 -3.67
N LEU A 311 29.63 15.26 -3.18
CA LEU A 311 30.52 16.04 -2.32
C LEU A 311 31.05 17.26 -3.05
N PHE A 312 31.60 17.11 -4.27
CA PHE A 312 32.06 18.24 -5.09
C PHE A 312 30.95 19.28 -5.31
N PHE A 313 29.73 18.87 -5.66
CA PHE A 313 28.62 19.81 -5.81
C PHE A 313 28.29 20.55 -4.51
N ARG A 314 28.29 19.86 -3.36
CA ARG A 314 28.08 20.52 -2.05
C ARG A 314 29.18 21.52 -1.72
N LEU A 315 30.43 21.24 -2.09
CA LEU A 315 31.56 22.15 -1.88
C LEU A 315 31.47 23.38 -2.79
N LEU A 316 30.89 23.24 -3.98
CA LEU A 316 30.71 24.33 -4.95
C LEU A 316 29.56 25.29 -4.60
N TYR A 317 28.63 24.92 -3.71
CA TYR A 317 27.55 25.81 -3.24
C TYR A 317 27.92 26.53 -1.93
N PRO A 318 28.11 27.87 -1.94
CA PRO A 318 28.62 28.64 -0.80
C PRO A 318 27.80 28.53 0.50
N TRP A 319 26.48 28.32 0.39
CA TRP A 319 25.55 28.32 1.53
C TRP A 319 25.55 27.03 2.37
N TYR A 320 26.01 25.90 1.83
CA TYR A 320 26.04 24.61 2.55
C TYR A 320 27.41 24.25 3.14
N TRP A 321 28.45 25.00 2.77
CA TRP A 321 29.83 24.74 3.15
C TRP A 321 30.06 24.75 4.68
N PRO A 322 29.61 25.74 5.46
CA PRO A 322 29.94 25.79 6.89
C PRO A 322 29.35 24.61 7.69
N SER A 323 28.07 24.29 7.45
CA SER A 323 27.38 23.19 8.15
C SER A 323 27.86 21.81 7.68
N SER A 324 28.18 21.66 6.39
CA SER A 324 28.68 20.39 5.85
C SER A 324 30.12 20.10 6.29
N CYS A 325 31.00 21.11 6.28
CA CYS A 325 32.35 20.99 6.84
C CYS A 325 32.31 20.71 8.34
N TRP A 326 31.44 21.37 9.10
CA TRP A 326 31.28 21.10 10.53
C TRP A 326 30.80 19.67 10.81
N ASN A 327 29.79 19.19 10.08
CA ASN A 327 29.32 17.80 10.19
C ASN A 327 30.40 16.78 9.77
N PHE A 328 31.20 17.08 8.75
CA PHE A 328 32.30 16.22 8.33
C PHE A 328 33.44 16.17 9.35
N ILE A 329 33.80 17.31 9.93
CA ILE A 329 34.81 17.40 11.00
C ILE A 329 34.32 16.62 12.22
N THR A 330 33.06 16.82 12.64
CA THR A 330 32.49 16.12 13.80
C THR A 330 32.38 14.61 13.59
N THR A 331 32.01 14.13 12.39
CA THR A 331 32.01 12.68 12.09
C THR A 331 33.42 12.10 12.01
N CYS A 332 34.39 12.81 11.41
CA CYS A 332 35.80 12.39 11.42
C CYS A 332 36.36 12.31 12.84
N ILE A 333 36.14 13.34 13.67
CA ILE A 333 36.57 13.35 15.08
C ILE A 333 35.92 12.20 15.84
N SER A 334 34.62 11.98 15.65
CA SER A 334 33.90 10.87 16.29
C SER A 334 34.46 9.52 15.86
N ALA A 335 34.71 9.32 14.57
CA ALA A 335 35.25 8.06 14.04
C ALA A 335 36.69 7.80 14.54
N VAL A 336 37.52 8.83 14.61
CA VAL A 336 38.87 8.74 15.19
C VAL A 336 38.78 8.45 16.68
N PHE A 337 37.89 9.12 17.42
CA PHE A 337 37.67 8.89 18.84
C PHE A 337 37.20 7.47 19.14
N TYR A 338 36.23 6.95 18.38
CA TYR A 338 35.79 5.55 18.50
C TYR A 338 36.88 4.55 18.13
N SER A 339 37.71 4.86 17.14
CA SER A 339 38.84 4.00 16.77
C SER A 339 39.90 3.95 17.87
N ILE A 340 40.23 5.10 18.47
CA ILE A 340 41.16 5.19 19.60
C ILE A 340 40.59 4.47 20.83
N LEU A 341 39.31 4.70 21.16
CA LEU A 341 38.63 3.99 22.24
C LEU A 341 38.66 2.48 22.02
N ARG A 342 38.42 2.02 20.79
CA ARG A 342 38.45 0.59 20.44
C ARG A 342 39.85 -0.01 20.60
N ILE A 343 40.90 0.74 20.27
CA ILE A 343 42.30 0.31 20.47
C ILE A 343 42.66 0.29 21.96
N ILE A 344 42.20 1.26 22.74
CA ILE A 344 42.44 1.29 24.19
C ILE A 344 41.71 0.14 24.88
N PHE A 345 40.44 -0.09 24.55
CA PHE A 345 39.67 -1.20 25.09
C PHE A 345 40.24 -2.57 24.69
N SER A 346 40.67 -2.76 23.45
CA SER A 346 41.31 -4.02 23.03
C SER A 346 42.67 -4.23 23.69
N SER A 347 43.45 -3.17 23.89
CA SER A 347 44.71 -3.21 24.62
C SER A 347 44.49 -3.55 26.11
N TRP A 348 43.46 -2.98 26.73
CA TRP A 348 43.12 -3.25 28.13
C TRP A 348 42.56 -4.68 28.33
N GLU A 349 41.78 -5.18 27.38
CA GLU A 349 41.30 -6.57 27.37
C GLU A 349 42.46 -7.57 27.21
N ASN A 350 43.46 -7.23 26.38
CA ASN A 350 44.67 -8.03 26.23
C ASN A 350 45.55 -8.02 27.50
N MET A 351 45.64 -6.89 28.20
CA MET A 351 46.35 -6.80 29.47
C MET A 351 45.67 -7.55 30.61
N THR A 352 44.34 -7.54 30.67
CA THR A 352 43.56 -8.28 31.68
C THR A 352 43.58 -9.79 31.43
N LYS A 353 43.61 -10.23 30.16
CA LYS A 353 43.87 -11.64 29.80
C LYS A 353 45.28 -12.10 30.19
N SER A 354 46.29 -11.27 30.01
CA SER A 354 47.68 -11.58 30.40
C SER A 354 47.85 -11.74 31.93
N LYS A 355 47.15 -10.90 32.72
CA LYS A 355 47.18 -10.99 34.20
C LYS A 355 46.42 -12.18 34.81
N ARG A 356 45.63 -12.90 34.03
CA ARG A 356 44.85 -14.08 34.49
C ARG A 356 45.55 -15.42 34.20
N ASN A 357 46.61 -15.39 33.39
CA ASN A 357 47.40 -16.55 32.98
C ASN A 357 48.83 -16.55 33.58
N SER A 358 49.08 -15.67 34.54
CA SER A 358 50.22 -15.68 35.47
C SER A 358 49.68 -15.92 36.86
#